data_AF-A0A2E2L8P1-F1
#
_entry.id   AF-A0A2E2L8P1-F1
#
_cell.length_a   1.000
_cell.length_b   1.000
_cell.length_c   1.000
_cell.angle_alpha   90.00
_cell.angle_beta   90.00
_cell.angle_gamma   90.00
#
_symmetry.space_group_name_H-M   'P 1'
#
loop_
_entity.id
_entity.type
_entity.pdbx_description
1 polymer ?
#
loop_
_entity_poly.entity_id
_entity_poly.type
_entity_poly.pdbx_seq_one_letter_code
_entity_poly.pdbx_strand_id
1 'polypeptide(L)'
;MESVVLDAPEGIAMRLGWHPAMSEHHRKRALAREIVADHLGLEPKKVRVEREAPAQFGFHTQLIAEVDGADVPLGIRNANFRAATVVAVADPAVPLGLDLRDNRPDDVTLHEMQRHSHLFDENDVEALVRHWTRVQAVRDADGRGTRVRGEHVRLDAPQTRGWIPDRRVHYQLADLSRDGWIITLAYGALPA
;
A
#
# COMPACT_ATOMS: atom_id res chain seq x y z
N MET A 1 10.01 -10.42 14.42
CA MET A 1 9.69 -10.13 13.01
C MET A 1 10.80 -9.24 12.51
N GLU A 2 11.32 -9.52 11.33
CA GLU A 2 12.28 -8.64 10.69
C GLU A 2 11.50 -7.53 9.95
N SER A 3 11.98 -6.30 10.05
CA SER A 3 11.37 -5.15 9.38
C SER A 3 12.44 -4.14 8.96
N VAL A 4 12.14 -3.42 7.88
CA VAL A 4 13.02 -2.41 7.27
C VAL A 4 12.20 -1.16 6.99
N VAL A 5 12.75 0.00 7.33
CA VAL A 5 12.19 1.32 6.97
C VAL A 5 12.38 1.54 5.47
N LEU A 6 11.34 2.01 4.80
CA LEU A 6 11.36 2.35 3.38
C LEU A 6 11.54 3.86 3.20
N ASP A 7 12.28 4.25 2.17
CA ASP A 7 12.54 5.66 1.81
C ASP A 7 11.31 6.28 1.12
N ALA A 8 10.23 6.46 1.87
CA ALA A 8 8.97 7.01 1.40
C ALA A 8 9.01 8.55 1.28
N PRO A 9 8.11 9.16 0.47
CA PRO A 9 7.98 10.61 0.38
C PRO A 9 7.70 11.28 1.73
N GLU A 10 8.04 12.58 1.82
CA GLU A 10 7.80 13.39 3.03
C GLU A 10 6.34 13.31 3.50
N GLY A 11 6.15 13.21 4.82
CA GLY A 11 4.84 13.08 5.44
C GLY A 11 4.26 11.65 5.42
N ILE A 12 4.97 10.68 4.83
CA ILE A 12 4.55 9.27 4.77
C ILE A 12 5.65 8.40 5.38
N ALA A 13 5.35 7.71 6.48
CA ALA A 13 6.26 6.76 7.09
C ALA A 13 5.89 5.33 6.68
N MET A 14 6.87 4.55 6.21
CA MET A 14 6.64 3.20 5.71
C MET A 14 7.63 2.18 6.23
N ARG A 15 7.14 0.96 6.48
CA ARG A 15 7.97 -0.20 6.79
C ARG A 15 7.51 -1.43 6.02
N LEU A 16 8.47 -2.20 5.54
CA LEU A 16 8.30 -3.57 5.07
C LEU A 16 8.64 -4.52 6.21
N GLY A 17 7.88 -5.60 6.40
CA GLY A 17 8.24 -6.67 7.32
C GLY A 17 7.80 -8.03 6.85
N TRP A 18 8.53 -9.06 7.26
CA TRP A 18 8.27 -10.44 6.90
C TRP A 18 8.48 -11.37 8.09
N HIS A 19 7.59 -12.35 8.21
CA HIS A 19 7.73 -13.42 9.19
C HIS A 19 6.84 -14.62 8.79
N PRO A 20 7.43 -15.74 8.33
CA PRO A 20 6.67 -16.87 7.79
C PRO A 20 5.64 -17.46 8.77
N ALA A 21 5.95 -17.49 10.06
CA ALA A 21 5.07 -18.08 11.08
C ALA A 21 4.07 -17.08 11.70
N MET A 22 4.09 -15.80 11.29
CA MET A 22 3.18 -14.78 11.83
C MET A 22 2.05 -14.56 10.84
N SER A 23 0.80 -14.49 11.30
CA SER A 23 -0.34 -14.17 10.44
C SER A 23 -0.24 -12.76 9.88
N GLU A 24 -0.86 -12.52 8.73
CA GLU A 24 -0.98 -11.18 8.13
C GLU A 24 -1.47 -10.13 9.14
N HIS A 25 -2.52 -10.48 9.88
CA HIS A 25 -3.12 -9.60 10.89
C HIS A 25 -2.14 -9.20 12.00
N HIS A 26 -1.28 -10.11 12.44
CA HIS A 26 -0.27 -9.81 13.44
C HIS A 26 0.86 -8.96 12.87
N ARG A 27 1.33 -9.25 11.64
CA ARG A 27 2.39 -8.46 11.00
C ARG A 27 1.98 -7.01 10.80
N LYS A 28 0.81 -6.75 10.21
CA LYS A 28 0.37 -5.36 9.96
C LYS A 28 0.16 -4.56 11.25
N ARG A 29 -0.33 -5.17 12.32
CA ARG A 29 -0.46 -4.50 13.63
C ARG A 29 0.89 -4.20 14.27
N ALA A 30 1.85 -5.13 14.17
CA ALA A 30 3.20 -4.93 14.69
C ALA A 30 3.91 -3.79 13.96
N LEU A 31 3.90 -3.81 12.62
CA LEU A 31 4.50 -2.76 11.79
C LEU A 31 3.84 -1.39 12.02
N ALA A 32 2.50 -1.33 12.03
CA ALA A 32 1.78 -0.08 12.30
C ALA A 32 2.13 0.51 13.67
N ARG A 33 2.25 -0.35 14.69
CA ARG A 33 2.63 0.06 16.04
C ARG A 33 4.04 0.63 16.10
N GLU A 34 4.99 -0.02 15.43
CA GLU A 34 6.37 0.48 15.31
C GLU A 34 6.40 1.86 14.64
N ILE A 35 5.72 2.02 13.51
CA ILE A 35 5.70 3.29 12.77
C ILE A 35 5.05 4.41 13.58
N VAL A 36 3.90 4.16 14.20
CA VAL A 36 3.19 5.17 15.01
C VAL A 36 4.00 5.54 16.26
N ALA A 37 4.63 4.56 16.90
CA ALA A 37 5.47 4.83 18.07
C ALA A 37 6.68 5.69 17.71
N ASP A 38 7.37 5.38 16.61
CA ASP A 38 8.47 6.19 16.11
C ASP A 38 8.01 7.62 15.77
N HIS A 39 6.86 7.76 15.09
CA HIS A 39 6.29 9.05 14.71
C HIS A 39 5.97 9.93 15.94
N LEU A 40 5.53 9.32 17.04
CA LEU A 40 5.19 10.02 18.28
C LEU A 40 6.37 10.14 19.27
N GLY A 41 7.52 9.54 18.97
CA GLY A 41 8.64 9.46 19.91
C GLY A 41 8.35 8.64 21.17
N LEU A 42 7.51 7.60 21.04
CA LEU A 42 7.06 6.74 22.13
C LEU A 42 7.65 5.34 22.04
N GLU A 43 7.60 4.60 23.15
CA GLU A 43 7.87 3.16 23.10
C GLU A 43 6.69 2.42 22.43
N PRO A 44 6.94 1.40 21.58
CA PRO A 44 5.87 0.65 20.90
C PRO A 44 4.79 0.09 21.84
N LYS A 45 5.14 -0.31 23.06
CA LYS A 45 4.19 -0.84 24.06
C LYS A 45 3.15 0.18 24.53
N LYS A 46 3.38 1.48 24.28
CA LYS A 46 2.45 2.58 24.59
C LYS A 46 1.41 2.81 23.50
N VAL A 47 1.60 2.23 22.32
CA VAL A 47 0.68 2.36 21.19
C VAL A 47 -0.17 1.10 21.08
N ARG A 48 -1.49 1.26 21.17
CA ARG A 48 -2.45 0.19 20.86
C ARG A 48 -2.87 0.32 19.40
N VAL A 49 -2.89 -0.78 18.66
CA VAL A 49 -3.35 -0.80 17.26
C VAL A 49 -4.48 -1.81 17.13
N GLU A 50 -5.65 -1.31 16.78
CA GLU A 50 -6.89 -2.07 16.70
C GLU A 50 -7.57 -1.87 15.35
N ARG A 51 -8.63 -2.64 15.10
CA ARG A 51 -9.51 -2.36 13.97
C ARG A 51 -10.62 -1.44 14.46
N GLU A 52 -10.96 -0.45 13.65
CA GLU A 52 -12.16 0.35 13.90
C GLU A 52 -13.39 -0.56 14.00
N ALA A 53 -14.35 -0.15 14.81
CA ALA A 53 -15.64 -0.81 14.87
C ALA A 53 -16.35 -0.64 13.51
N PRO A 54 -16.94 -1.69 12.92
CA PRO A 54 -17.66 -1.56 11.66
C PRO A 54 -18.86 -0.63 11.86
N ALA A 55 -18.89 0.47 11.13
CA ALA A 55 -20.01 1.43 11.20
C ALA A 55 -21.34 0.81 10.68
N GLN A 56 -21.24 -0.11 9.71
CA GLN A 56 -22.36 -0.85 9.14
C GLN A 56 -21.89 -2.16 8.51
N PHE A 57 -22.83 -3.07 8.20
CA PHE A 57 -22.53 -4.31 7.49
C PHE A 57 -21.88 -4.01 6.13
N GLY A 58 -20.77 -4.68 5.81
CA GLY A 58 -20.01 -4.46 4.58
C GLY A 58 -19.00 -3.30 4.61
N PHE A 59 -18.78 -2.67 5.77
CA PHE A 59 -17.73 -1.65 5.92
C PHE A 59 -16.35 -2.29 6.04
N HIS A 60 -15.38 -1.84 5.24
CA HIS A 60 -14.00 -2.32 5.28
C HIS A 60 -13.23 -1.66 6.42
N THR A 61 -13.15 -2.35 7.56
CA THR A 61 -12.49 -1.83 8.76
C THR A 61 -11.00 -1.61 8.56
N GLN A 62 -10.56 -0.39 8.86
CA GLN A 62 -9.18 0.06 8.87
C GLN A 62 -8.52 -0.20 10.23
N LEU A 63 -7.19 -0.12 10.25
CA LEU A 63 -6.45 -0.04 11.50
C LEU A 63 -6.49 1.39 12.03
N ILE A 64 -6.69 1.51 13.33
CA ILE A 64 -6.56 2.75 14.09
C ILE A 64 -5.51 2.54 15.18
N ALA A 65 -4.84 3.63 15.55
CA ALA A 65 -3.90 3.64 16.65
C ALA A 65 -4.46 4.48 17.80
N GLU A 66 -4.21 4.04 19.03
CA GLU A 66 -4.62 4.72 20.25
C GLU A 66 -3.42 4.85 21.19
N VAL A 67 -3.31 6.00 21.87
CA VAL A 67 -2.37 6.26 22.95
C VAL A 67 -3.15 6.84 24.13
N ASP A 68 -2.97 6.24 25.31
CA ASP A 68 -3.60 6.68 26.57
C ASP A 68 -5.13 6.91 26.48
N GLY A 69 -5.84 6.07 25.74
CA GLY A 69 -7.30 6.16 25.59
C GLY A 69 -7.78 7.11 24.48
N ALA A 70 -6.87 7.74 23.74
CA ALA A 70 -7.19 8.68 22.66
C ALA A 70 -6.68 8.19 21.31
N ASP A 71 -7.54 8.30 20.29
CA ASP A 71 -7.18 7.98 18.91
C ASP A 71 -6.08 8.92 18.41
N VAL A 72 -5.09 8.32 17.77
CA VAL A 72 -4.02 9.03 17.07
C VAL A 72 -4.56 9.41 15.68
N PRO A 73 -4.54 10.70 15.28
CA PRO A 73 -5.13 11.17 14.03
C PRO A 73 -4.20 10.86 12.83
N LEU A 74 -3.93 9.57 12.58
CA LEU A 74 -3.09 9.09 11.49
C LEU A 74 -3.84 8.00 10.70
N GLY A 75 -3.74 8.08 9.38
CA GLY A 75 -4.23 7.05 8.48
C GLY A 75 -3.23 5.90 8.39
N ILE A 76 -3.71 4.65 8.55
CA ILE A 76 -2.88 3.44 8.45
C ILE A 76 -3.35 2.62 7.25
N ARG A 77 -2.46 2.40 6.28
CA ARG A 77 -2.70 1.53 5.10
C ARG A 77 -1.69 0.40 5.06
N ASN A 78 -2.09 -0.72 4.45
CA ASN A 78 -1.21 -1.87 4.33
C ASN A 78 -1.49 -2.67 3.05
N ALA A 79 -0.46 -3.27 2.49
CA ALA A 79 -0.57 -4.32 1.47
C ALA A 79 0.15 -5.59 1.96
N ASN A 80 -0.34 -6.75 1.55
CA ASN A 80 0.20 -8.03 1.98
C ASN A 80 0.36 -8.95 0.78
N PHE A 81 1.47 -9.68 0.77
CA PHE A 81 1.71 -10.70 -0.24
C PHE A 81 2.55 -11.81 0.36
N ARG A 82 2.03 -13.02 0.36
CA ARG A 82 2.66 -14.21 0.98
C ARG A 82 3.09 -13.90 2.43
N ALA A 83 4.38 -14.01 2.72
CA ALA A 83 4.96 -13.80 4.05
C ALA A 83 5.33 -12.34 4.36
N ALA A 84 5.16 -11.43 3.40
CA ALA A 84 5.52 -10.02 3.51
C ALA A 84 4.29 -9.13 3.70
N THR A 85 4.52 -8.02 4.40
CA THR A 85 3.54 -6.97 4.65
C THR A 85 4.27 -5.63 4.58
N VAL A 86 3.68 -4.68 3.84
CA VAL A 86 4.09 -3.27 3.89
C VAL A 86 3.01 -2.47 4.59
N VAL A 87 3.40 -1.54 5.46
CA VAL A 87 2.50 -0.60 6.13
C VAL A 87 2.97 0.83 5.85
N ALA A 88 2.01 1.70 5.56
CA ALA A 88 2.19 3.14 5.45
C ALA A 88 1.33 3.87 6.48
N VAL A 89 1.90 4.92 7.08
CA VAL A 89 1.24 5.82 8.01
C VAL A 89 1.46 7.25 7.55
N ALA A 90 0.38 8.04 7.46
CA ALA A 90 0.41 9.44 7.06
C ALA A 90 -0.77 10.21 7.68
N ASP A 91 -0.86 11.50 7.40
CA ASP A 91 -2.06 12.29 7.68
C ASP A 91 -3.29 11.64 7.00
N PRO A 92 -4.44 11.47 7.70
CA PRO A 92 -5.64 10.83 7.16
C PRO A 92 -6.21 11.48 5.89
N ALA A 93 -5.92 12.77 5.66
CA ALA A 93 -6.34 13.50 4.48
C ALA A 93 -5.53 13.13 3.23
N VAL A 94 -4.38 12.47 3.37
CA VAL A 94 -3.56 12.01 2.25
C VAL A 94 -4.15 10.71 1.68
N PRO A 95 -4.62 10.71 0.42
CA PRO A 95 -5.01 9.48 -0.23
C PRO A 95 -3.77 8.61 -0.44
N LEU A 96 -3.80 7.37 0.05
CA LEU A 96 -2.72 6.40 -0.08
C LEU A 96 -3.24 5.10 -0.68
N GLY A 97 -2.47 4.52 -1.58
CA GLY A 97 -2.68 3.18 -2.11
C GLY A 97 -1.37 2.41 -2.24
N LEU A 98 -1.42 1.11 -2.02
CA LEU A 98 -0.25 0.25 -1.95
C LEU A 98 -0.44 -1.02 -2.78
N ASP A 99 0.62 -1.47 -3.44
CA ASP A 99 0.72 -2.85 -3.91
C ASP A 99 2.10 -3.42 -3.57
N LEU A 100 2.12 -4.73 -3.28
CA LEU A 100 3.29 -5.49 -2.86
C LEU A 100 3.28 -6.82 -3.60
N ARG A 101 4.38 -7.15 -4.29
CA ARG A 101 4.55 -8.41 -5.04
C ARG A 101 6.00 -8.89 -4.96
N ASP A 102 6.24 -10.12 -5.38
CA ASP A 102 7.57 -10.57 -5.81
C ASP A 102 7.63 -10.71 -7.34
N ASN A 103 8.78 -11.11 -7.87
CA ASN A 103 8.98 -11.34 -9.30
C ASN A 103 8.53 -12.73 -9.79
N ARG A 104 7.72 -13.46 -9.01
CA ARG A 104 7.24 -14.81 -9.35
C ARG A 104 5.71 -14.88 -9.23
N PRO A 105 4.98 -14.17 -10.11
CA PRO A 105 3.54 -14.30 -10.17
C PRO A 105 3.15 -15.75 -10.50
N ASP A 106 2.00 -16.18 -10.00
CA ASP A 106 1.38 -17.41 -10.49
C ASP A 106 0.80 -17.21 -11.90
N ASP A 107 0.51 -18.31 -12.60
CA ASP A 107 0.06 -18.28 -13.99
C ASP A 107 -1.21 -17.45 -14.20
N VAL A 108 -2.13 -17.49 -13.23
CA VAL A 108 -3.39 -16.74 -13.28
C VAL A 108 -3.10 -15.23 -13.22
N THR A 109 -2.27 -14.81 -12.26
CA THR A 109 -1.89 -13.42 -12.11
C THR A 109 -1.07 -12.95 -13.32
N LEU A 110 -0.15 -13.76 -13.83
CA LEU A 110 0.64 -13.43 -15.02
C LEU A 110 -0.27 -13.21 -16.24
N HIS A 111 -1.26 -14.08 -16.46
CA HIS A 111 -2.21 -13.93 -17.54
C HIS A 111 -3.08 -12.66 -17.38
N GLU A 112 -3.44 -12.29 -16.15
CA GLU A 112 -4.08 -11.00 -15.89
C GLU A 112 -3.17 -9.80 -16.23
N MET A 113 -1.89 -9.86 -15.86
CA MET A 113 -0.92 -8.82 -16.17
C MET A 113 -0.74 -8.64 -17.68
N GLN A 114 -0.59 -9.74 -18.42
CA GLN A 114 -0.43 -9.74 -19.88
C GLN A 114 -1.66 -9.15 -20.58
N ARG A 115 -2.86 -9.56 -20.17
CA ARG A 115 -4.12 -9.01 -20.70
C ARG A 115 -4.35 -7.54 -20.37
N HIS A 116 -3.62 -6.97 -19.40
CA HIS A 116 -3.75 -5.57 -19.02
C HIS A 116 -2.65 -4.70 -19.63
N SER A 117 -1.44 -5.23 -19.72
CA SER A 117 -0.21 -4.49 -19.99
C SER A 117 0.22 -4.61 -21.46
N HIS A 118 -0.72 -4.44 -22.40
CA HIS A 118 -0.49 -4.67 -23.84
C HIS A 118 0.61 -3.81 -24.49
N LEU A 119 1.12 -2.80 -23.78
CA LEU A 119 2.21 -1.94 -24.24
C LEU A 119 3.60 -2.50 -23.90
N PHE A 120 3.67 -3.56 -23.09
CA PHE A 120 4.91 -4.21 -22.68
C PHE A 120 5.09 -5.53 -23.42
N ASP A 121 6.35 -5.98 -23.52
CA ASP A 121 6.62 -7.36 -23.95
C ASP A 121 5.97 -8.32 -22.94
N GLU A 122 5.03 -9.13 -23.42
CA GLU A 122 4.30 -10.10 -22.60
C GLU A 122 5.21 -11.18 -21.99
N ASN A 123 6.45 -11.30 -22.47
CA ASN A 123 7.47 -12.21 -21.95
C ASN A 123 8.39 -11.54 -20.91
N ASP A 124 8.37 -10.22 -20.78
CA ASP A 124 9.13 -9.50 -19.74
C ASP A 124 8.30 -9.44 -18.44
N VAL A 125 8.36 -10.52 -17.67
CA VAL A 125 7.65 -10.66 -16.40
C VAL A 125 8.01 -9.53 -15.43
N GLU A 126 9.24 -9.04 -15.43
CA GLU A 126 9.67 -8.01 -14.50
C GLU A 126 9.02 -6.66 -14.84
N ALA A 127 8.96 -6.30 -16.13
CA ALA A 127 8.24 -5.13 -16.60
C ALA A 127 6.73 -5.24 -16.34
N LEU A 128 6.14 -6.42 -16.60
CA LEU A 128 4.72 -6.67 -16.33
C LEU A 128 4.37 -6.50 -14.85
N VAL A 129 5.16 -7.07 -13.94
CA VAL A 129 4.93 -6.93 -12.50
C VAL A 129 5.07 -5.47 -12.06
N ARG A 130 6.11 -4.76 -12.52
CA ARG A 130 6.30 -3.33 -12.21
C ARG A 130 5.16 -2.44 -12.69
N HIS A 131 4.66 -2.69 -13.90
CA HIS A 131 3.51 -1.96 -14.43
C HIS A 131 2.25 -2.28 -13.61
N TRP A 132 2.03 -3.57 -13.34
CA TRP A 132 0.86 -4.03 -12.60
C TRP A 132 0.80 -3.50 -11.17
N THR A 133 1.93 -3.45 -10.45
CA THR A 133 1.96 -2.92 -9.07
C THR A 133 1.57 -1.45 -9.03
N ARG A 134 1.97 -0.66 -10.03
CA ARG A 134 1.55 0.75 -10.18
C ARG A 134 0.05 0.88 -10.41
N VAL A 135 -0.50 0.03 -11.29
CA VAL A 135 -1.95 -0.01 -11.56
C VAL A 135 -2.74 -0.36 -10.31
N GLN A 136 -2.29 -1.38 -9.56
CA GLN A 136 -2.96 -1.78 -8.32
C GLN A 136 -2.87 -0.71 -7.23
N ALA A 137 -1.72 -0.07 -7.05
CA ALA A 137 -1.55 1.01 -6.08
C ALA A 137 -2.51 2.18 -6.37
N VAL A 138 -2.70 2.56 -7.65
CA VAL A 138 -3.67 3.61 -8.02
C VAL A 138 -5.11 3.19 -7.74
N ARG A 139 -5.48 1.92 -8.00
CA ARG A 139 -6.83 1.40 -7.68
C ARG A 139 -7.10 1.41 -6.18
N ASP A 140 -6.09 1.04 -5.40
CA ASP A 140 -6.16 1.06 -3.94
C ASP A 140 -6.34 2.48 -3.42
N ALA A 141 -5.57 3.44 -3.95
CA ALA A 141 -5.66 4.87 -3.57
C ALA A 141 -7.01 5.53 -3.92
N ASP A 142 -7.71 5.05 -4.94
CA ASP A 142 -9.05 5.51 -5.31
C ASP A 142 -10.15 4.99 -4.37
N GLY A 143 -9.91 3.90 -3.64
CA GLY A 143 -10.80 3.37 -2.60
C GLY A 143 -12.05 2.65 -3.11
N ARG A 144 -12.32 2.60 -4.43
CA ARG A 144 -13.38 1.75 -5.00
C ARG A 144 -12.96 0.29 -5.15
N GLY A 145 -11.68 -0.02 -4.96
CA GLY A 145 -11.11 -1.36 -4.99
C GLY A 145 -11.38 -2.08 -6.32
N THR A 146 -11.87 -3.33 -6.24
CA THR A 146 -12.09 -4.17 -7.43
C THR A 146 -13.19 -3.66 -8.37
N ARG A 147 -14.01 -2.70 -7.93
CA ARG A 147 -15.07 -2.09 -8.77
C ARG A 147 -14.50 -1.29 -9.94
N VAL A 148 -13.27 -0.80 -9.81
CA VAL A 148 -12.53 -0.19 -10.92
C VAL A 148 -11.70 -1.27 -11.57
N ARG A 149 -11.89 -1.51 -12.87
CA ARG A 149 -11.05 -2.43 -13.64
C ARG A 149 -9.67 -1.82 -13.84
N GLY A 150 -8.62 -2.66 -13.82
CA GLY A 150 -7.25 -2.21 -14.06
C GLY A 150 -7.12 -1.46 -15.39
N GLU A 151 -7.84 -1.90 -16.43
CA GLU A 151 -7.85 -1.29 -17.78
C GLU A 151 -8.30 0.18 -17.81
N HIS A 152 -8.95 0.66 -16.75
CA HIS A 152 -9.36 2.07 -16.62
C HIS A 152 -8.28 2.94 -15.98
N VAL A 153 -7.28 2.35 -15.33
CA VAL A 153 -6.16 3.11 -14.79
C VAL A 153 -5.30 3.61 -15.94
N ARG A 154 -4.84 4.85 -15.82
CA ARG A 154 -3.89 5.48 -16.74
C ARG A 154 -2.64 5.83 -15.96
N LEU A 155 -1.49 5.61 -16.59
CA LEU A 155 -0.18 6.02 -16.10
C LEU A 155 0.41 7.01 -17.09
N ASP A 156 1.21 7.96 -16.62
CA ASP A 156 2.00 8.79 -17.52
C ASP A 156 3.16 8.00 -18.13
N ALA A 157 3.77 8.52 -19.20
CA ALA A 157 4.84 7.80 -19.90
C ALA A 157 6.03 7.42 -18.99
N PRO A 158 6.49 8.26 -18.05
CA PRO A 158 7.52 7.88 -17.09
C PRO A 158 7.03 6.92 -15.99
N GLN A 159 5.73 6.65 -15.91
CA GLN A 159 5.08 5.84 -14.86
C GLN A 159 5.35 6.36 -13.45
N THR A 160 5.41 7.67 -13.33
CA THR A 160 5.58 8.42 -12.07
C THR A 160 4.27 8.98 -11.56
N ARG A 161 3.23 8.99 -12.39
CA ARG A 161 1.87 9.40 -12.01
C ARG A 161 0.84 8.46 -12.57
N GLY A 162 -0.28 8.33 -11.85
CA GLY A 162 -1.44 7.56 -12.29
C GLY A 162 -2.77 8.19 -11.92
N TRP A 163 -3.81 7.88 -12.68
CA TRP A 163 -5.17 8.40 -12.45
C TRP A 163 -6.23 7.46 -13.03
N ILE A 164 -7.48 7.69 -12.65
CA ILE A 164 -8.64 7.06 -13.28
C ILE A 164 -9.40 8.19 -14.00
N PRO A 165 -9.69 8.08 -15.31
CA PRO A 165 -10.25 9.16 -16.12
C PRO A 165 -11.55 9.79 -15.61
N ASP A 166 -12.34 9.06 -14.82
CA ASP A 166 -13.59 9.55 -14.22
C ASP A 166 -13.38 10.31 -12.90
N ARG A 167 -12.13 10.47 -12.45
CA ARG A 167 -11.74 11.25 -11.27
C ARG A 167 -10.87 12.44 -11.66
N ARG A 168 -10.92 13.49 -10.83
CA ARG A 168 -10.03 14.65 -10.95
C ARG A 168 -8.66 14.43 -10.27
N VAL A 169 -8.56 13.42 -9.42
CA VAL A 169 -7.36 13.15 -8.62
C VAL A 169 -6.29 12.50 -9.48
N HIS A 170 -5.06 12.99 -9.36
CA HIS A 170 -3.87 12.38 -9.92
C HIS A 170 -2.95 11.98 -8.75
N TYR A 171 -2.47 10.75 -8.79
CA TYR A 171 -1.59 10.20 -7.78
C TYR A 171 -0.15 10.24 -8.28
N GLN A 172 0.76 10.66 -7.41
CA GLN A 172 2.19 10.42 -7.58
C GLN A 172 2.48 8.97 -7.25
N LEU A 173 3.51 8.40 -7.89
CA LEU A 173 3.93 7.02 -7.71
C LEU A 173 5.38 6.98 -7.23
N ALA A 174 5.62 6.25 -6.15
CA ALA A 174 6.96 5.96 -5.65
C ALA A 174 7.22 4.46 -5.74
N ASP A 175 8.38 4.11 -6.30
CA ASP A 175 8.92 2.75 -6.27
C ASP A 175 9.75 2.59 -4.99
N LEU A 176 9.31 1.69 -4.12
CA LEU A 176 9.92 1.45 -2.81
C LEU A 176 10.44 0.02 -2.72
N SER A 177 10.73 -0.59 -3.87
CA SER A 177 11.16 -1.98 -3.97
C SER A 177 12.42 -2.24 -3.14
N ARG A 178 12.39 -3.30 -2.34
CA ARG A 178 13.42 -3.62 -1.36
C ARG A 178 13.47 -5.12 -1.11
N ASP A 179 14.68 -5.66 -0.98
CA ASP A 179 14.94 -7.07 -0.61
C ASP A 179 14.18 -8.10 -1.48
N GLY A 180 14.10 -7.84 -2.78
CA GLY A 180 13.41 -8.71 -3.76
C GLY A 180 11.88 -8.54 -3.81
N TRP A 181 11.32 -7.65 -2.99
CA TRP A 181 9.92 -7.24 -3.06
C TRP A 181 9.75 -6.03 -3.96
N ILE A 182 8.75 -6.08 -4.82
CA ILE A 182 8.32 -4.99 -5.69
C ILE A 182 7.19 -4.25 -4.97
N ILE A 183 7.44 -2.99 -4.63
CA ILE A 183 6.55 -2.18 -3.79
C ILE A 183 6.25 -0.88 -4.51
N THR A 184 4.97 -0.59 -4.68
CA THR A 184 4.55 0.70 -5.22
C THR A 184 3.62 1.41 -4.24
N LEU A 185 3.94 2.66 -3.98
CA LEU A 185 3.08 3.61 -3.28
C LEU A 185 2.46 4.55 -4.30
N ALA A 186 1.12 4.66 -4.29
CA ALA A 186 0.38 5.74 -4.91
C ALA A 186 -0.08 6.71 -3.82
N TYR A 187 0.18 8.01 -4.00
CA TYR A 187 -0.20 9.02 -3.02
C TYR A 187 -0.74 10.27 -3.71
N GLY A 188 -1.80 10.85 -3.15
CA GLY A 188 -2.29 12.14 -3.60
C GLY A 188 -1.29 13.22 -3.23
N ALA A 189 -1.04 14.18 -4.12
CA ALA A 189 -0.32 15.38 -3.73
C ALA A 189 -1.08 16.03 -2.57
N LEU A 190 -0.37 16.31 -1.46
CA LEU A 190 -0.89 17.17 -0.40
C LEU A 190 -1.41 18.46 -1.07
N PRO A 191 -2.56 19.03 -0.64
CA PRO A 191 -2.88 20.39 -1.01
C PRO A 191 -1.66 21.27 -0.66
N ALA A 192 -1.14 21.99 -1.65
CA ALA A 192 -0.11 22.99 -1.44
C ALA A 192 -0.66 24.17 -0.64
#